data_AF-A0A7W0T771-F1
#
_entry.id   AF-A0A7W0T771-F1
#
_cell.length_a   1.000
_cell.length_b   1.000
_cell.length_c   1.000
_cell.angle_alpha   90.00
_cell.angle_beta   90.00
_cell.angle_gamma   90.00
#
_symmetry.space_group_name_H-M   'P 1'
#
loop_
_entity.id
_entity.type
_entity.pdbx_description
1 polymer ?
#
loop_
_entity_poly.entity_id
_entity_poly.type
_entity_poly.pdbx_seq_one_letter_code
_entity_poly.pdbx_strand_id
1 'polypeptide(L)'
;MTASGDPVVTAKAFVGAVAWGEHTTVWDLLAPDARIAVLELATRRGMDPLLAARLREGTAGDDERDGFLADLLHGLQAELVGVEVDELRYLSGDRGTTVEDSVLVHLVADVPAELGDAVPVGRIELVVTGGRWSVVRLDGAS
;
A
#
# COMPACT_ATOMS: atom_id res chain seq x y z
N MET A 1 -9.79 6.28 19.26
CA MET A 1 -9.32 4.95 19.70
C MET A 1 -7.83 4.89 19.45
N THR A 2 -6.98 4.50 20.40
CA THR A 2 -5.55 4.30 20.12
C THR A 2 -5.38 3.03 19.28
N ALA A 3 -4.88 3.17 18.05
CA ALA A 3 -4.49 2.02 17.25
C ALA A 3 -3.41 1.20 17.98
N SER A 4 -3.46 -0.12 17.81
CA SER A 4 -2.34 -0.97 18.20
C SER A 4 -1.26 -0.91 17.11
N GLY A 5 -0.01 -0.71 17.54
CA GLY A 5 1.16 -0.68 16.65
C GLY A 5 1.54 0.69 16.11
N ASP A 6 2.64 0.70 15.36
CA ASP A 6 3.27 1.88 14.78
C ASP A 6 2.95 1.95 13.27
N PRO A 7 2.41 3.08 12.76
CA PRO A 7 2.12 3.23 11.33
C PRO A 7 3.36 3.04 10.44
N VAL A 8 4.56 3.38 10.93
CA VAL A 8 5.82 3.15 10.21
C VAL A 8 6.09 1.66 10.06
N VAL A 9 5.78 0.84 11.07
CA VAL A 9 5.92 -0.62 10.99
C VAL A 9 4.97 -1.20 9.95
N THR A 10 3.72 -0.74 9.91
CA THR A 10 2.75 -1.15 8.89
C THR A 10 3.19 -0.71 7.48
N ALA A 11 3.70 0.50 7.32
CA ALA A 11 4.23 1.00 6.05
C ALA A 11 5.41 0.14 5.55
N LYS A 12 6.36 -0.19 6.45
CA LYS A 12 7.49 -1.10 6.14
C LYS A 12 7.00 -2.48 5.72
N ALA A 13 6.05 -3.06 6.46
CA ALA A 13 5.47 -4.36 6.13
C ALA A 13 4.80 -4.34 4.76
N PHE A 14 4.09 -3.27 4.41
CA PHE A 14 3.44 -3.12 3.11
C PHE A 14 4.46 -3.05 1.97
N VAL A 15 5.46 -2.17 2.07
CA VAL A 15 6.49 -2.05 1.02
C VAL A 15 7.30 -3.35 0.91
N GLY A 16 7.67 -3.96 2.04
CA GLY A 16 8.35 -5.26 2.04
C GLY A 16 7.52 -6.35 1.37
N ALA A 17 6.22 -6.43 1.66
CA ALA A 17 5.33 -7.39 1.01
C ALA A 17 5.26 -7.17 -0.51
N VAL A 18 5.26 -5.92 -0.99
CA VAL A 18 5.33 -5.63 -2.43
C VAL A 18 6.68 -6.08 -3.02
N ALA A 19 7.79 -5.79 -2.33
CA ALA A 19 9.14 -6.15 -2.80
C ALA A 19 9.35 -7.67 -2.89
N TRP A 20 8.88 -8.41 -1.89
CA TRP A 20 9.06 -9.87 -1.79
C TRP A 20 7.95 -10.68 -2.50
N GLY A 21 6.99 -9.99 -3.11
CA GLY A 21 5.94 -10.62 -3.89
C GLY A 21 4.83 -11.30 -3.06
N GLU A 22 4.64 -10.85 -1.81
CA GLU A 22 3.65 -11.36 -0.88
C GLU A 22 2.27 -10.74 -1.14
N HIS A 23 1.66 -11.08 -2.26
CA HIS A 23 0.41 -10.49 -2.75
C HIS A 23 -0.76 -10.61 -1.75
N THR A 24 -0.85 -11.69 -0.98
CA THR A 24 -1.85 -11.84 0.09
C THR A 24 -1.60 -10.88 1.25
N THR A 25 -0.34 -10.73 1.68
CA THR A 25 0.05 -9.75 2.71
C THR A 25 -0.27 -8.32 2.27
N VAL A 26 0.03 -7.97 1.01
CA VAL A 26 -0.32 -6.67 0.41
C VAL A 26 -1.82 -6.42 0.52
N TRP A 27 -2.64 -7.38 0.08
CA TRP A 27 -4.10 -7.28 0.17
C TRP A 27 -4.58 -7.10 1.61
N ASP A 28 -4.00 -7.85 2.55
CA ASP A 28 -4.41 -7.85 3.95
C ASP A 28 -4.10 -6.53 4.67
N LEU A 29 -3.04 -5.85 4.25
CA LEU A 29 -2.62 -4.55 4.77
C LEU A 29 -3.44 -3.38 4.18
N LEU A 30 -4.12 -3.56 3.05
CA LEU A 30 -5.05 -2.56 2.51
C LEU A 30 -6.27 -2.40 3.40
N ALA A 31 -6.69 -1.15 3.60
CA ALA A 31 -7.96 -0.81 4.21
C ALA A 31 -9.13 -1.33 3.34
N PRO A 32 -10.29 -1.64 3.94
CA PRO A 32 -11.46 -2.12 3.18
C PRO A 32 -11.85 -1.22 2.01
N ASP A 33 -11.88 0.10 2.23
CA ASP A 33 -12.22 1.07 1.19
C ASP A 33 -11.16 1.13 0.07
N ALA A 34 -9.89 0.91 0.41
CA ALA A 34 -8.82 0.83 -0.58
C ALA A 34 -8.97 -0.43 -1.46
N ARG A 35 -9.36 -1.57 -0.87
CA ARG A 35 -9.66 -2.79 -1.64
C ARG A 35 -10.83 -2.57 -2.60
N ILE A 36 -11.87 -1.86 -2.15
CA ILE A 36 -13.01 -1.47 -3.00
C ILE A 36 -12.53 -0.62 -4.18
N ALA A 37 -11.73 0.41 -3.91
CA ALA A 37 -11.21 1.31 -4.95
C ALA A 37 -10.30 0.58 -5.96
N VAL A 38 -9.48 -0.36 -5.50
CA VAL A 38 -8.65 -1.21 -6.37
C VAL A 38 -9.52 -2.05 -7.30
N LEU A 39 -10.57 -2.71 -6.78
CA LEU A 39 -11.49 -3.51 -7.59
C LEU A 39 -12.25 -2.65 -8.61
N GLU A 40 -12.67 -1.45 -8.23
CA GLU A 40 -13.31 -0.50 -9.15
C GLU A 40 -12.36 -0.02 -10.25
N LEU A 41 -11.09 0.24 -9.91
CA LEU A 41 -10.07 0.57 -10.90
C LEU A 41 -9.82 -0.60 -11.86
N ALA A 42 -9.68 -1.81 -11.34
CA ALA A 42 -9.48 -3.01 -12.15
C ALA A 42 -10.67 -3.25 -13.09
N THR A 43 -11.90 -3.08 -12.61
CA THR A 43 -13.12 -3.16 -13.43
C THR A 43 -13.10 -2.11 -14.55
N ARG A 44 -12.73 -0.86 -14.24
CA ARG A 44 -12.56 0.20 -15.26
C ARG A 44 -11.47 -0.10 -16.29
N ARG A 45 -10.50 -0.95 -15.95
CA ARG A 45 -9.42 -1.41 -16.83
C ARG A 45 -9.74 -2.71 -17.58
N GLY A 46 -10.97 -3.21 -17.48
CA GLY A 46 -11.45 -4.35 -18.27
C GLY A 46 -11.53 -5.69 -17.53
N MET A 47 -11.32 -5.69 -16.20
CA MET A 47 -11.61 -6.86 -15.37
C MET A 47 -13.12 -7.18 -15.39
N ASP A 48 -13.47 -8.47 -15.35
CA ASP A 48 -14.86 -8.92 -15.27
C ASP A 48 -15.54 -8.39 -13.98
N PRO A 49 -16.64 -7.62 -14.10
CA PRO A 49 -17.39 -7.12 -12.95
C PRO A 49 -17.90 -8.23 -12.02
N LEU A 50 -18.22 -9.42 -12.55
CA LEU A 50 -18.66 -10.55 -11.72
C LEU A 50 -17.53 -11.11 -10.87
N LEU A 51 -16.32 -11.20 -11.44
CA LEU A 51 -15.13 -11.55 -10.67
C LEU A 51 -14.84 -10.49 -9.59
N ALA A 52 -14.97 -9.20 -9.92
CA ALA A 52 -14.78 -8.13 -8.94
C ALA A 52 -15.79 -8.19 -7.77
N ALA A 53 -17.06 -8.54 -8.06
CA ALA A 53 -18.07 -8.78 -7.03
C ALA A 53 -17.73 -9.98 -6.16
N ARG A 54 -17.33 -11.11 -6.76
CA ARG A 54 -16.90 -12.31 -6.01
C ARG A 54 -15.71 -12.03 -5.10
N LEU A 55 -14.71 -11.30 -5.58
CA LEU A 55 -13.54 -10.90 -4.79
C LEU A 55 -13.92 -9.97 -3.63
N ARG A 56 -14.87 -9.04 -3.85
CA ARG A 56 -15.39 -8.17 -2.80
C ARG A 56 -16.14 -8.95 -1.72
N GLU A 57 -16.93 -9.95 -2.12
CA GLU A 57 -17.74 -10.78 -1.23
C GLU A 57 -16.94 -11.93 -0.58
N GLY A 58 -15.71 -12.18 -1.02
CA GLY A 58 -14.89 -13.30 -0.57
C GLY A 58 -15.38 -14.67 -1.08
N THR A 59 -16.13 -14.68 -2.19
CA THR A 59 -16.70 -15.88 -2.81
C THR A 59 -15.97 -16.32 -4.09
N ALA A 60 -14.91 -15.59 -4.48
CA ALA A 60 -14.02 -15.99 -5.56
C ALA A 60 -13.24 -17.27 -5.18
N GLY A 61 -12.94 -18.11 -6.17
CA GLY A 61 -12.07 -19.26 -5.96
C GLY A 61 -10.63 -18.84 -5.66
N ASP A 62 -9.85 -19.71 -5.03
CA ASP A 62 -8.46 -19.43 -4.65
C ASP A 62 -7.61 -19.05 -5.88
N ASP A 63 -7.74 -19.79 -6.99
CA ASP A 63 -7.01 -19.49 -8.24
C ASP A 63 -7.37 -18.11 -8.83
N GLU A 64 -8.65 -17.71 -8.75
CA GLU A 64 -9.11 -16.41 -9.25
C GLU A 64 -8.57 -15.27 -8.39
N ARG A 65 -8.54 -15.49 -7.07
CA ARG A 65 -7.99 -14.55 -6.11
C ARG A 65 -6.49 -14.40 -6.28
N ASP A 66 -5.76 -15.51 -6.33
CA ASP A 66 -4.30 -15.49 -6.48
C ASP A 66 -3.88 -14.84 -7.79
N GLY A 67 -4.57 -15.13 -8.90
CA GLY A 67 -4.33 -14.48 -10.18
C GLY A 67 -4.52 -12.96 -10.13
N PHE A 68 -5.65 -12.50 -9.59
CA PHE A 68 -5.91 -11.07 -9.41
C PHE A 68 -4.88 -10.39 -8.51
N LEU A 69 -4.50 -11.03 -7.39
CA LEU A 69 -3.55 -10.49 -6.44
C LEU A 69 -2.13 -10.43 -7.03
N ALA A 70 -1.73 -11.41 -7.83
CA ALA A 70 -0.48 -11.39 -8.58
C ALA A 70 -0.44 -10.23 -9.59
N ASP A 71 -1.52 -10.00 -10.34
CA ASP A 71 -1.61 -8.88 -11.30
C ASP A 71 -1.57 -7.51 -10.60
N LEU A 72 -2.28 -7.38 -9.47
CA LEU A 72 -2.23 -6.18 -8.63
C LEU A 72 -0.79 -5.91 -8.15
N LEU A 73 -0.13 -6.95 -7.64
CA LEU A 73 1.22 -6.87 -7.13
C LEU A 73 2.20 -6.45 -8.25
N HIS A 74 2.10 -7.02 -9.45
CA HIS A 74 2.94 -6.61 -10.58
C HIS A 74 2.75 -5.13 -10.92
N GLY A 75 1.52 -4.63 -10.89
CA GLY A 75 1.24 -3.20 -11.07
C GLY A 75 1.90 -2.33 -10.00
N LEU A 76 1.81 -2.74 -8.73
CA LEU A 76 2.45 -2.02 -7.62
C LEU A 76 3.98 -2.06 -7.70
N GLN A 77 4.55 -3.21 -8.07
CA GLN A 77 5.99 -3.34 -8.28
C GLN A 77 6.46 -2.41 -9.38
N ALA A 78 5.73 -2.31 -10.50
CA ALA A 78 6.06 -1.40 -11.59
C ALA A 78 6.13 0.08 -11.14
N GLU A 79 5.24 0.50 -10.25
CA GLU A 79 5.26 1.86 -9.66
C GLU A 79 6.41 2.06 -8.67
N LEU A 80 6.95 0.98 -8.09
CA LEU A 80 8.12 1.01 -7.21
C LEU A 80 9.44 0.75 -7.94
N VAL A 81 9.41 0.49 -9.26
CA VAL A 81 10.65 0.27 -10.05
C VAL A 81 11.52 1.53 -9.98
N GLY A 82 12.72 1.36 -9.43
CA GLY A 82 13.68 2.45 -9.21
C GLY A 82 13.81 2.87 -7.74
N VAL A 83 13.00 2.29 -6.84
CA VAL A 83 13.13 2.45 -5.40
C VAL A 83 13.84 1.24 -4.81
N GLU A 84 15.10 1.39 -4.38
CA GLU A 84 15.78 0.34 -3.62
C GLU A 84 15.15 0.24 -2.23
N VAL A 85 14.25 -0.73 -2.08
CA VAL A 85 13.40 -0.89 -0.88
C VAL A 85 14.24 -1.09 0.39
N ASP A 86 15.40 -1.74 0.28
CA ASP A 86 16.32 -1.95 1.39
C ASP A 86 17.05 -0.67 1.84
N GLU A 87 17.09 0.36 0.98
CA GLU A 87 17.70 1.68 1.25
C GLU A 87 16.66 2.73 1.67
N LEU A 88 15.39 2.33 1.81
CA LEU A 88 14.32 3.24 2.20
C LEU A 88 14.34 3.54 3.70
N ARG A 89 14.30 4.84 4.00
CA ARG A 89 13.93 5.34 5.32
C ARG A 89 12.48 5.79 5.33
N TYR A 90 11.87 5.61 6.50
CA TYR A 90 10.46 5.87 6.71
C TYR A 90 10.32 6.95 7.77
N LEU A 91 9.72 8.07 7.39
CA LEU A 91 9.49 9.19 8.29
C LEU A 91 7.98 9.39 8.44
N SER A 92 7.45 9.22 9.65
CA SER A 92 6.07 9.62 9.92
C SER A 92 5.97 11.14 9.76
N GLY A 93 5.11 11.58 8.85
CA GLY A 93 4.70 12.97 8.72
C GLY A 93 3.55 13.31 9.66
N ASP A 94 3.01 14.52 9.51
CA ASP A 94 1.86 15.01 10.27
C ASP A 94 0.62 14.13 10.08
N ARG A 95 -0.28 14.16 11.08
CA ARG A 95 -1.62 13.58 10.93
C ARG A 95 -2.31 14.23 9.74
N GLY A 96 -2.82 13.42 8.83
CA GLY A 96 -3.47 13.91 7.62
C GLY A 96 -4.61 14.85 7.97
N THR A 97 -4.74 15.96 7.24
CA THR A 97 -5.76 17.00 7.46
C THR A 97 -7.19 16.55 7.15
N THR A 98 -7.38 15.32 6.66
CA THR A 98 -8.66 14.84 6.11
C THR A 98 -9.42 13.87 7.02
N VAL A 99 -8.73 13.14 7.91
CA VAL A 99 -9.35 12.19 8.86
C VAL A 99 -8.56 12.21 10.18
N GLU A 100 -9.23 12.40 11.32
CA GLU A 100 -8.61 12.52 12.67
C GLU A 100 -7.71 11.33 13.08
N ASP A 101 -7.77 10.20 12.36
CA ASP A 101 -7.01 8.98 12.61
C ASP A 101 -6.16 8.55 11.39
N SER A 102 -5.71 9.51 10.57
CA SER A 102 -4.80 9.27 9.43
C SER A 102 -3.36 9.71 9.71
N VAL A 103 -2.38 8.94 9.23
CA VAL A 103 -0.95 9.25 9.29
C VAL A 103 -0.36 9.08 7.91
N LEU A 104 0.42 10.08 7.48
CA LEU A 104 1.21 10.00 6.27
C LEU A 104 2.62 9.52 6.62
N VAL A 105 3.12 8.47 5.96
CA VAL A 105 4.49 8.00 6.08
C VAL A 105 5.22 8.32 4.79
N HIS A 106 6.28 9.13 4.88
CA HIS A 106 7.15 9.47 3.77
C HIS A 106 8.20 8.38 3.57
N LEU A 107 8.36 7.95 2.32
CA LEU A 107 9.43 7.09 1.84
C LEU A 107 10.55 8.02 1.36
N VAL A 108 11.73 7.92 1.96
CA VAL A 108 12.89 8.69 1.52
C VAL A 108 14.03 7.74 1.18
N ALA A 109 14.71 7.98 0.07
CA ALA A 109 15.93 7.27 -0.28
C ALA A 109 17.12 7.95 0.41
N ASP A 110 18.01 7.15 0.99
CA ASP A 110 19.28 7.69 1.46
C ASP A 110 20.11 8.16 0.26
N VAL A 111 20.73 9.31 0.44
CA VAL A 111 21.67 9.89 -0.52
C VAL A 111 23.01 9.99 0.20
N PRO A 112 24.15 9.68 -0.46
CA PRO A 112 25.46 9.88 0.14
C PRO A 112 25.56 11.27 0.75
N ALA A 113 26.12 11.36 1.96
CA ALA A 113 26.14 12.61 2.73
C ALA A 113 26.83 13.77 1.99
N GLU A 114 27.70 13.47 1.01
CA GLU A 114 28.34 14.49 0.18
C GLU A 114 27.39 15.12 -0.87
N LEU A 115 26.27 14.48 -1.18
CA LEU A 115 25.31 14.87 -2.21
C LEU A 115 24.05 15.56 -1.67
N GLY A 116 23.79 15.49 -0.35
CA GLY A 116 22.73 16.25 0.31
C GLY A 116 21.88 15.44 1.29
N ASP A 117 20.69 15.96 1.58
CA ASP A 117 19.70 15.31 2.44
C ASP A 117 18.93 14.19 1.72
N ALA A 118 18.29 13.31 2.50
CA ALA A 118 17.47 12.23 1.97
C ALA A 118 16.36 12.75 1.04
N VAL A 119 16.16 12.07 -0.10
CA VAL A 119 15.25 12.52 -1.15
C VAL A 119 13.91 11.80 -1.01
N PRO A 120 12.77 12.50 -1.00
CA PRO A 120 11.46 11.85 -0.98
C PRO A 120 11.23 11.07 -2.27
N VAL A 121 10.94 9.78 -2.15
CA VAL A 121 10.65 8.87 -3.28
C VAL A 121 9.21 8.38 -3.30
N GLY A 122 8.44 8.69 -2.26
CA GLY A 122 7.01 8.41 -2.23
C GLY A 122 6.38 8.68 -0.87
N ARG A 123 5.09 8.36 -0.75
CA ARG A 123 4.33 8.46 0.50
C ARG A 123 3.27 7.39 0.58
N ILE A 124 3.03 6.91 1.80
CA ILE A 124 1.96 5.97 2.13
C ILE A 124 1.04 6.65 3.12
N GLU A 125 -0.24 6.68 2.79
CA GLU A 125 -1.28 7.13 3.72
C GLU A 125 -1.86 5.92 4.44
N LEU A 126 -1.87 5.99 5.78
CA LEU A 126 -2.41 4.96 6.65
C LEU A 126 -3.54 5.53 7.50
N VAL A 127 -4.53 4.70 7.78
CA VAL A 127 -5.64 5.02 8.69
C VAL A 127 -5.82 3.91 9.71
N VAL A 128 -6.46 4.24 10.84
CA VAL A 128 -6.86 3.24 11.82
C VAL A 128 -8.20 2.62 11.42
N THR A 129 -8.21 1.33 11.13
CA THR A 129 -9.45 0.57 10.85
C THR A 129 -9.56 -0.59 11.84
N GLY A 130 -10.64 -0.64 12.63
CA GLY A 130 -10.83 -1.73 13.60
C GLY A 130 -9.71 -1.84 14.65
N GLY A 131 -9.03 -0.74 14.96
CA GLY A 131 -7.93 -0.71 15.93
C GLY A 131 -6.54 -1.08 15.38
N ARG A 132 -6.41 -1.32 14.06
CA ARG A 132 -5.11 -1.56 13.39
C ARG A 132 -4.84 -0.49 12.32
N TRP A 133 -3.57 -0.19 12.07
CA TRP A 133 -3.16 0.60 10.92
C TRP A 133 -3.39 -0.18 9.62
N SER A 134 -3.95 0.47 8.62
CA SER A 134 -4.20 -0.09 7.29
C SER A 134 -3.86 0.96 6.22
N VAL A 135 -3.33 0.50 5.09
CA VAL A 135 -2.92 1.37 3.97
C VAL A 135 -4.16 1.77 3.17
N VAL A 136 -4.33 3.06 2.93
CA VAL A 136 -5.40 3.57 2.06
C VAL A 136 -4.89 3.99 0.69
N ARG A 137 -3.63 4.44 0.63
CA ARG A 137 -3.04 4.98 -0.59
C ARG A 137 -1.52 4.89 -0.57
N LEU A 138 -0.95 4.62 -1.74
CA LEU A 138 0.47 4.75 -2.06
C LEU A 138 0.59 5.75 -3.21
N ASP A 139 1.43 6.77 -3.05
CA ASP A 139 1.80 7.68 -4.13
C ASP A 139 3.33 7.66 -4.30
N GLY A 140 3.82 7.50 -5.54
CA GLY A 140 5.24 7.66 -5.87
C GLY A 140 5.68 9.13 -5.86
N ALA A 141 6.99 9.39 -5.84
CA ALA A 141 7.51 10.74 -6.07
C ALA A 141 7.18 11.20 -7.48
N SER A 142 6.41 12.29 -7.57
CA SER A 142 6.08 12.98 -8.83
C SER A 142 7.14 14.01 -9.19
#